data_AF-A0AA40BRL6-F1
#
_entry.id   AF-A0AA40BRL6-F1
#
_cell.length_a   1.000
_cell.length_b   1.000
_cell.length_c   1.000
_cell.angle_alpha   90.00
_cell.angle_beta   90.00
_cell.angle_gamma   90.00
#
_symmetry.space_group_name_H-M   'P 1'
#
loop_
_entity.id
_entity.type
_entity.pdbx_description
1 polymer ?
#
loop_
_entity_poly.entity_id
_entity_poly.type
_entity_poly.pdbx_seq_one_letter_code
_entity_poly.pdbx_strand_id
1 'polypeptide(L)'
;MAIPKTHINDSIRKINANSWLIGEKLQLYRGRTASHTQPSWSDGEGGYFILSDAPQPLPESRAHPENSPELPRVYDAGDQAAVWRAGDAFIKVHDVKTPQKTREHSTLQFLHSKTEEKPLGFEIPTVLYHGEWDSREYHVLTRVRGQTLAAAWPSMDGTLREFFVTRIAEICQQLAEWKRDASQGVGGADGGWMEEMYLTTKHNTSLNPQVLAQSCGAMGMDISSPFVFYHTDLGPTNIIVDAESRSIGIIDWETAGYVPIEWVRTKFRLSSGMDFPQGDGEDYKSTDWRRLVGVKLGEMGFKDAVEGWLMFRASRN
;
A
#
# COMPACT_ATOMS: atom_id res chain seq x y z
N MET A 1 -4.61 35.01 -8.73
CA MET A 1 -4.22 34.47 -7.42
C MET A 1 -4.47 32.98 -7.48
N ALA A 2 -3.48 32.14 -7.17
CA ALA A 2 -3.74 30.72 -6.99
C ALA A 2 -4.68 30.57 -5.78
N ILE A 3 -5.81 29.87 -5.97
CA ILE A 3 -6.70 29.52 -4.87
C ILE A 3 -5.86 28.65 -3.90
N PRO A 4 -5.85 28.93 -2.59
CA PRO A 4 -5.12 28.10 -1.64
C PRO A 4 -5.59 26.65 -1.76
N LYS A 5 -4.65 25.72 -1.97
CA LYS A 5 -4.95 24.29 -1.93
C LYS A 5 -5.55 23.98 -0.56
N THR A 6 -6.77 23.44 -0.53
CA THR A 6 -7.42 22.98 0.71
C THR A 6 -6.54 21.90 1.35
N HIS A 7 -6.46 21.80 2.67
CA HIS A 7 -5.66 20.75 3.32
C HIS A 7 -6.20 19.36 2.93
N ILE A 8 -5.35 18.33 2.84
CA ILE A 8 -5.77 17.00 2.33
C ILE A 8 -6.87 16.38 3.18
N ASN A 9 -6.83 16.61 4.48
CA ASN A 9 -7.87 16.22 5.42
C ASN A 9 -9.24 16.85 5.16
N ASP A 10 -9.29 17.95 4.42
CA ASP A 10 -10.53 18.62 4.03
C ASP A 10 -11.01 18.18 2.63
N SER A 11 -10.40 17.14 2.05
CA SER A 11 -10.77 16.63 0.73
C SER A 11 -12.18 16.04 0.70
N ILE A 12 -12.73 15.63 1.85
CA ILE A 12 -14.13 15.21 1.97
C ILE A 12 -14.90 16.30 2.72
N ARG A 13 -16.03 16.74 2.15
CA ARG A 13 -16.94 17.72 2.76
C ARG A 13 -18.35 17.15 2.80
N LYS A 14 -19.10 17.41 3.87
CA LYS A 14 -20.48 16.92 4.02
C LYS A 14 -21.45 17.88 3.35
N ILE A 15 -22.25 17.39 2.41
CA ILE A 15 -23.33 18.15 1.76
C ILE A 15 -24.60 18.03 2.60
N ASN A 16 -25.05 16.80 2.87
CA ASN A 16 -26.18 16.50 3.74
C ASN A 16 -25.98 15.15 4.46
N ALA A 17 -27.04 14.56 5.03
CA ALA A 17 -26.94 13.30 5.77
C ALA A 17 -26.50 12.10 4.91
N ASN A 18 -26.74 12.16 3.60
CA ASN A 18 -26.57 11.03 2.68
C ASN A 18 -25.63 11.35 1.51
N SER A 19 -24.97 12.52 1.49
CA SER A 19 -24.02 12.86 0.43
C SER A 19 -22.85 13.73 0.89
N TRP A 20 -21.73 13.53 0.20
CA TRP A 20 -20.44 14.16 0.45
C TRP A 20 -19.82 14.61 -0.87
N LEU A 21 -19.07 15.71 -0.81
CA LEU A 21 -18.24 16.23 -1.89
C LEU A 21 -16.80 15.75 -1.67
N ILE A 22 -16.13 15.28 -2.72
CA ILE A 22 -14.73 14.82 -2.69
C ILE A 22 -13.90 15.65 -3.68
N GLY A 23 -12.88 16.35 -3.18
CA GLY A 23 -11.90 17.10 -3.98
C GLY A 23 -12.52 18.09 -4.97
N GLU A 24 -13.72 18.60 -4.66
CA GLU A 24 -14.54 19.51 -5.51
C GLU A 24 -14.94 18.96 -6.89
N LYS A 25 -14.64 17.70 -7.20
CA LYS A 25 -14.93 17.08 -8.50
C LYS A 25 -15.92 15.94 -8.44
N LEU A 26 -16.01 15.27 -7.31
CA LEU A 26 -16.85 14.09 -7.16
C LEU A 26 -17.87 14.29 -6.07
N GLN A 27 -19.03 13.66 -6.24
CA GLN A 27 -20.04 13.51 -5.21
C GLN A 27 -20.18 12.02 -4.88
N LEU A 28 -20.07 11.71 -3.59
CA LEU A 28 -20.46 10.42 -3.03
C LEU A 28 -21.86 10.55 -2.44
N TYR A 29 -22.76 9.61 -2.71
CA TYR A 29 -24.08 9.61 -2.09
C TYR A 29 -24.58 8.19 -1.82
N ARG A 30 -25.50 8.05 -0.85
CA ARG A 30 -26.14 6.77 -0.53
C ARG A 30 -27.36 6.52 -1.43
N GLY A 31 -27.40 5.34 -2.02
CA GLY A 31 -28.51 4.80 -2.79
C GLY A 31 -29.04 3.49 -2.18
N ARG A 32 -30.27 3.10 -2.57
CA ARG A 32 -30.88 1.83 -2.13
C ARG A 32 -30.41 0.62 -2.94
N THR A 33 -29.93 0.86 -4.15
CA THR A 33 -29.48 -0.18 -5.09
C THR A 33 -28.13 0.20 -5.66
N ALA A 34 -27.33 -0.80 -6.04
CA ALA A 34 -26.11 -0.58 -6.79
C ALA A 34 -26.40 0.18 -8.09
N SER A 35 -25.44 0.99 -8.54
CA SER A 35 -25.49 1.62 -9.85
C SER A 35 -24.89 0.69 -10.91
N HIS A 36 -25.52 0.65 -12.08
CA HIS A 36 -25.02 -0.09 -13.24
C HIS A 36 -24.10 0.76 -14.14
N THR A 37 -24.08 2.08 -13.95
CA THR A 37 -23.37 3.03 -14.83
C THR A 37 -22.30 3.83 -14.10
N GLN A 38 -22.32 3.82 -12.76
CA GLN A 38 -21.39 4.55 -11.91
C GLN A 38 -20.71 3.60 -10.93
N PRO A 39 -19.47 3.88 -10.50
CA PRO A 39 -18.85 3.13 -9.42
C PRO A 39 -19.76 3.12 -8.19
N SER A 40 -20.04 1.92 -7.69
CA SER A 40 -20.87 1.75 -6.50
C SER A 40 -20.44 0.52 -5.70
N TRP A 41 -20.62 0.58 -4.39
CA TRP A 41 -20.22 -0.47 -3.45
C TRP A 41 -21.14 -0.48 -2.22
N SER A 42 -21.14 -1.59 -1.49
CA SER A 42 -21.95 -1.76 -0.28
C SER A 42 -21.59 -0.72 0.78
N ASP A 43 -22.60 -0.11 1.40
CA ASP A 43 -22.39 0.77 2.56
C ASP A 43 -22.21 0.01 3.88
N GLY A 44 -22.37 -1.32 3.85
CA GLY A 44 -22.28 -2.20 5.02
C GLY A 44 -23.58 -2.32 5.82
N GLU A 45 -24.64 -1.58 5.44
CA GLU A 45 -25.91 -1.46 6.16
C GLU A 45 -27.11 -1.82 5.25
N GLY A 46 -26.86 -2.53 4.15
CA GLY A 46 -27.88 -2.96 3.19
C GLY A 46 -28.19 -1.93 2.10
N GLY A 47 -27.50 -0.79 2.09
CA GLY A 47 -27.51 0.20 1.02
C GLY A 47 -26.21 0.18 0.22
N TYR A 48 -26.06 1.22 -0.60
CA TYR A 48 -24.90 1.38 -1.48
C TYR A 48 -24.39 2.82 -1.43
N PHE A 49 -23.08 2.97 -1.45
CA PHE A 49 -22.44 4.21 -1.87
C PHE A 49 -22.32 4.23 -3.38
N ILE A 50 -22.60 5.39 -3.98
CA ILE A 50 -22.49 5.64 -5.42
C ILE A 50 -21.64 6.89 -5.61
N LEU A 51 -20.65 6.81 -6.50
CA LEU A 51 -19.73 7.89 -6.83
C LEU A 51 -20.07 8.47 -8.20
N SER A 52 -20.25 9.77 -8.28
CA SER A 52 -20.51 10.51 -9.52
C SER A 52 -19.66 11.76 -9.62
N ASP A 53 -19.65 12.39 -10.79
CA ASP A 53 -19.19 13.77 -10.89
C ASP A 53 -20.05 14.68 -10.00
N ALA A 54 -19.42 15.71 -9.42
CA ALA A 54 -20.11 16.73 -8.65
C ALA A 54 -20.92 17.64 -9.59
N PRO A 55 -22.16 18.02 -9.22
CA PRO A 55 -22.96 18.92 -10.03
C PRO A 55 -22.33 20.33 -10.08
N GLN A 56 -22.67 21.08 -11.13
CA GLN A 56 -22.30 22.49 -11.27
C GLN A 56 -23.57 23.36 -11.24
N PRO A 57 -23.66 24.38 -10.36
CA PRO A 57 -22.65 24.80 -9.37
C PRO A 57 -22.45 23.79 -8.25
N LEU A 58 -21.28 23.82 -7.61
CA LEU A 58 -20.97 22.94 -6.48
C LEU A 58 -21.99 23.13 -5.35
N PRO A 59 -22.47 22.03 -4.74
CA PRO A 59 -23.43 22.11 -3.65
C PRO A 59 -22.78 22.73 -2.41
N GLU A 60 -23.57 23.46 -1.63
CA GLU A 60 -23.13 23.93 -0.32
C GLU A 60 -22.68 22.74 0.54
N SER A 61 -21.51 22.86 1.16
CA SER A 61 -20.91 21.79 1.94
C SER A 61 -20.13 22.35 3.13
N ARG A 62 -20.10 21.57 4.21
CA ARG A 62 -19.36 21.88 5.45
C ARG A 62 -18.22 20.89 5.66
N ALA A 63 -17.27 21.25 6.52
CA ALA A 63 -16.18 20.36 6.90
C ALA A 63 -16.72 18.99 7.37
N HIS A 64 -16.07 17.92 6.93
CA HIS A 64 -16.40 16.57 7.36
C HIS A 64 -15.74 16.27 8.72
N PRO A 65 -16.51 15.91 9.76
CA PRO A 65 -15.95 15.65 11.08
C PRO A 65 -15.00 14.44 11.07
N GLU A 66 -13.88 14.54 11.79
CA GLU A 66 -12.89 13.45 11.89
C GLU A 66 -13.50 12.15 12.43
N ASN A 67 -14.36 12.28 13.44
CA ASN A 67 -15.06 11.18 14.10
C ASN A 67 -16.44 10.88 13.49
N SER A 68 -16.68 11.24 12.22
CA SER A 68 -17.94 10.92 11.54
C SER A 68 -18.10 9.40 11.43
N PRO A 69 -19.20 8.81 11.95
CA PRO A 69 -19.44 7.38 11.82
C PRO A 69 -19.72 6.97 10.36
N GLU A 70 -20.18 7.89 9.52
CA GLU A 70 -20.55 7.58 8.14
C GLU A 70 -19.34 7.38 7.22
N LEU A 71 -18.29 8.20 7.40
CA LEU A 71 -17.03 8.11 6.68
C LEU A 71 -15.85 8.39 7.65
N PRO A 72 -15.54 7.50 8.59
CA PRO A 72 -14.48 7.75 9.56
C PRO A 72 -13.13 7.85 8.85
N ARG A 73 -12.31 8.85 9.24
CA ARG A 73 -10.91 8.92 8.80
C ARG A 73 -10.11 7.87 9.56
N VAL A 74 -9.55 6.91 8.84
CA VAL A 74 -8.83 5.76 9.41
C VAL A 74 -7.31 5.92 9.35
N TYR A 75 -6.82 6.86 8.54
CA TYR A 75 -5.41 7.21 8.45
C TYR A 75 -5.25 8.68 8.04
N ASP A 76 -4.21 9.33 8.56
CA ASP A 76 -3.79 10.69 8.27
C ASP A 76 -2.26 10.77 8.38
N ALA A 77 -1.64 11.48 7.43
CA ALA A 77 -0.22 11.80 7.44
C ALA A 77 0.00 13.31 7.23
N GLY A 78 -0.79 14.14 7.90
CA GLY A 78 -0.83 15.58 7.68
C GLY A 78 -1.31 15.91 6.27
N ASP A 79 -0.66 16.85 5.58
CA ASP A 79 -1.07 17.24 4.22
C ASP A 79 -0.59 16.30 3.11
N GLN A 80 -0.05 15.11 3.46
CA GLN A 80 0.52 14.16 2.49
C GLN A 80 -0.46 13.08 2.05
N ALA A 81 -1.24 12.54 3.00
CA ALA A 81 -2.12 11.42 2.76
C ALA A 81 -3.27 11.42 3.76
N ALA A 82 -4.46 11.04 3.31
CA ALA A 82 -5.60 10.77 4.18
C ALA A 82 -6.45 9.63 3.61
N VAL A 83 -6.97 8.78 4.50
CA VAL A 83 -7.81 7.64 4.12
C VAL A 83 -9.08 7.63 4.95
N TRP A 84 -10.22 7.50 4.27
CA TRP A 84 -11.54 7.34 4.88
C TRP A 84 -12.12 5.99 4.56
N ARG A 85 -12.78 5.36 5.52
CA ARG A 85 -13.59 4.17 5.27
C ARG A 85 -14.98 4.58 4.81
N ALA A 86 -15.45 4.01 3.71
CA ALA A 86 -16.80 4.20 3.17
C ALA A 86 -17.46 2.84 2.98
N GLY A 87 -18.09 2.30 4.03
CA GLY A 87 -18.70 0.96 3.98
C GLY A 87 -17.66 -0.13 3.68
N ASP A 88 -17.84 -0.82 2.56
CA ASP A 88 -16.93 -1.85 2.02
C ASP A 88 -15.88 -1.30 1.03
N ALA A 89 -15.54 -0.01 1.12
CA ALA A 89 -14.42 0.59 0.39
C ALA A 89 -13.61 1.57 1.26
N PHE A 90 -12.45 1.96 0.74
CA PHE A 90 -11.63 3.05 1.26
C PHE A 90 -11.45 4.12 0.21
N ILE A 91 -11.59 5.38 0.61
CA ILE A 91 -11.26 6.56 -0.18
C ILE A 91 -9.88 7.01 0.28
N LYS A 92 -8.87 6.92 -0.59
CA LYS A 92 -7.51 7.40 -0.31
C LYS A 92 -7.26 8.68 -1.10
N VAL A 93 -6.65 9.67 -0.47
CA VAL A 93 -6.18 10.88 -1.14
C VAL A 93 -4.73 11.10 -0.78
N HIS A 94 -3.87 11.27 -1.79
CA HIS A 94 -2.44 11.51 -1.63
C HIS A 94 -1.99 12.76 -2.37
N ASP A 95 -0.99 13.44 -1.82
CA ASP A 95 -0.28 14.50 -2.51
C ASP A 95 0.67 13.92 -3.57
N VAL A 96 0.62 14.45 -4.79
CA VAL A 96 1.47 13.96 -5.89
C VAL A 96 2.78 14.73 -5.90
N LYS A 97 3.79 14.17 -5.21
CA LYS A 97 5.15 14.75 -5.18
C LYS A 97 6.04 14.27 -6.32
N THR A 98 5.78 13.08 -6.85
CA THR A 98 6.58 12.45 -7.90
C THR A 98 5.68 12.00 -9.05
N PRO A 99 5.51 12.84 -10.09
CA PRO A 99 4.62 12.53 -11.20
C PRO A 99 4.94 11.20 -11.91
N GLN A 100 6.21 10.80 -11.92
CA GLN A 100 6.71 9.58 -12.56
C GLN A 100 6.48 8.30 -11.74
N LYS A 101 6.06 8.40 -10.47
CA LYS A 101 5.81 7.25 -9.59
C LYS A 101 4.69 6.39 -10.17
N THR A 102 4.93 5.08 -10.29
CA THR A 102 3.88 4.12 -10.58
C THR A 102 2.80 4.22 -9.53
N ARG A 103 1.56 4.44 -9.97
CA ARG A 103 0.43 4.62 -9.06
C ARG A 103 -0.09 3.29 -8.54
N GLU A 104 -0.70 3.30 -7.36
CA GLU A 104 -1.29 2.10 -6.76
C GLU A 104 -2.31 1.44 -7.69
N HIS A 105 -3.11 2.23 -8.42
CA HIS A 105 -4.08 1.70 -9.38
C HIS A 105 -3.41 0.93 -10.54
N SER A 106 -2.27 1.40 -11.05
CA SER A 106 -1.48 0.68 -12.06
C SER A 106 -0.93 -0.63 -11.51
N THR A 107 -0.42 -0.62 -10.27
CA THR A 107 0.09 -1.82 -9.61
C THR A 107 -1.02 -2.84 -9.37
N LEU A 108 -2.20 -2.42 -8.88
CA LEU A 108 -3.35 -3.29 -8.70
C LEU A 108 -3.85 -3.85 -10.03
N GLN A 109 -3.88 -3.05 -11.11
CA GLN A 109 -4.19 -3.54 -12.44
C GLN A 109 -3.21 -4.63 -12.90
N PHE A 110 -1.91 -4.43 -12.67
CA PHE A 110 -0.91 -5.47 -12.93
C PHE A 110 -1.20 -6.75 -12.13
N LEU A 111 -1.49 -6.64 -10.83
CA LEU A 111 -1.78 -7.80 -9.98
C LEU A 111 -3.06 -8.55 -10.40
N HIS A 112 -4.12 -7.82 -10.77
CA HIS A 112 -5.34 -8.44 -11.29
C HIS A 112 -5.10 -9.12 -12.65
N SER A 113 -4.21 -8.60 -13.51
CA SER A 113 -3.85 -9.36 -14.73
C SER A 113 -3.11 -10.66 -14.42
N LYS A 114 -2.42 -10.75 -13.27
CA LYS A 114 -1.79 -12.00 -12.81
C LYS A 114 -2.77 -13.00 -12.21
N THR A 115 -3.88 -12.56 -11.63
CA THR A 115 -4.92 -13.48 -11.12
C THR A 115 -5.64 -14.20 -12.26
N GLU A 116 -5.72 -13.60 -13.45
CA GLU A 116 -6.24 -14.22 -14.68
C GLU A 116 -5.37 -15.39 -15.16
N GLU A 117 -4.05 -15.29 -14.99
CA GLU A 117 -3.10 -16.36 -15.32
C GLU A 117 -3.17 -17.50 -14.28
N LYS A 118 -3.13 -17.15 -12.99
CA LYS A 118 -3.18 -18.07 -11.86
C LYS A 118 -3.75 -17.37 -10.62
N PRO A 119 -4.75 -17.94 -9.94
CA PRO A 119 -5.29 -17.35 -8.71
C PRO A 119 -4.19 -17.08 -7.68
N LEU A 120 -4.21 -15.87 -7.11
CA LEU A 120 -3.35 -15.54 -5.98
C LEU A 120 -3.81 -16.30 -4.74
N GLY A 121 -2.86 -16.73 -3.91
CA GLY A 121 -3.14 -17.39 -2.63
C GLY A 121 -3.50 -16.40 -1.52
N PHE A 122 -3.88 -15.17 -1.88
CA PHE A 122 -4.21 -14.05 -0.99
C PHE A 122 -5.11 -13.05 -1.73
N GLU A 123 -5.87 -12.26 -0.97
CA GLU A 123 -6.75 -11.21 -1.48
C GLU A 123 -6.01 -9.90 -1.75
N ILE A 124 -6.46 -9.13 -2.74
CA ILE A 124 -5.98 -7.78 -3.06
C ILE A 124 -7.17 -6.84 -3.27
N PRO A 125 -7.04 -5.53 -3.00
CA PRO A 125 -8.07 -4.57 -3.33
C PRO A 125 -8.38 -4.51 -4.83
N THR A 126 -9.62 -4.18 -5.17
CA THR A 126 -10.05 -3.83 -6.52
C THR A 126 -10.23 -2.32 -6.60
N VAL A 127 -9.74 -1.72 -7.69
CA VAL A 127 -9.92 -0.29 -7.97
C VAL A 127 -11.35 -0.05 -8.42
N LEU A 128 -12.13 0.69 -7.63
CA LEU A 128 -13.47 1.15 -7.97
C LEU A 128 -13.43 2.50 -8.70
N TYR A 129 -12.46 3.33 -8.34
CA TYR A 129 -12.22 4.62 -8.96
C TYR A 129 -10.77 5.03 -8.76
N HIS A 130 -10.19 5.73 -9.74
CA HIS A 130 -8.95 6.47 -9.56
C HIS A 130 -9.02 7.77 -10.36
N GLY A 131 -8.28 8.78 -9.92
CA GLY A 131 -7.94 9.90 -10.78
C GLY A 131 -7.04 10.94 -10.11
N GLU A 132 -6.50 11.82 -10.94
CA GLU A 132 -5.46 12.76 -10.53
C GLU A 132 -5.86 14.18 -10.94
N TRP A 133 -5.98 15.07 -9.97
CA TRP A 133 -6.27 16.49 -10.17
C TRP A 133 -5.83 17.32 -8.98
N ASP A 134 -5.59 18.61 -9.21
CA ASP A 134 -5.16 19.57 -8.17
C ASP A 134 -3.91 19.09 -7.40
N SER A 135 -2.99 18.47 -8.14
CA SER A 135 -1.78 17.82 -7.61
C SER A 135 -2.07 16.81 -6.50
N ARG A 136 -3.20 16.11 -6.60
CA ARG A 136 -3.61 15.03 -5.72
C ARG A 136 -4.05 13.83 -6.53
N GLU A 137 -3.78 12.68 -5.96
CA GLU A 137 -4.30 11.42 -6.44
C GLU A 137 -5.44 10.96 -5.53
N TYR A 138 -6.54 10.53 -6.13
CA TYR A 138 -7.72 10.02 -5.46
C TYR A 138 -7.93 8.57 -5.88
N HIS A 139 -8.12 7.69 -4.90
CA HIS A 139 -8.48 6.30 -5.14
C HIS A 139 -9.71 5.92 -4.34
N VAL A 140 -10.55 5.08 -4.92
CA VAL A 140 -11.52 4.29 -4.17
C VAL A 140 -11.21 2.83 -4.41
N LEU A 141 -10.87 2.12 -3.34
CA LEU A 141 -10.47 0.71 -3.38
C LEU A 141 -11.45 -0.13 -2.56
N THR A 142 -11.77 -1.35 -3.00
CA THR A 142 -12.58 -2.27 -2.18
C THR A 142 -11.86 -2.62 -0.88
N ARG A 143 -12.64 -2.84 0.17
CA ARG A 143 -12.13 -3.31 1.45
C ARG A 143 -11.78 -4.79 1.37
N VAL A 144 -10.55 -5.13 1.74
CA VAL A 144 -10.17 -6.50 2.12
C VAL A 144 -10.69 -6.78 3.53
N ARG A 145 -11.39 -7.90 3.72
CA ARG A 145 -12.03 -8.24 5.01
C ARG A 145 -11.05 -8.93 5.96
N GLY A 146 -11.20 -8.65 7.25
CA GLY A 146 -10.35 -9.18 8.32
C GLY A 146 -9.81 -8.07 9.23
N GLN A 147 -8.80 -8.43 10.02
CA GLN A 147 -8.05 -7.52 10.88
C GLN A 147 -6.64 -7.34 10.32
N THR A 148 -5.99 -6.21 10.59
CA THR A 148 -4.55 -6.12 10.30
C THR A 148 -3.82 -7.19 11.12
N LEU A 149 -2.74 -7.75 10.58
CA LEU A 149 -1.91 -8.70 11.29
C LEU A 149 -1.42 -8.08 12.61
N ALA A 150 -1.06 -6.79 12.60
CA ALA A 150 -0.69 -6.06 13.81
C ALA A 150 -1.77 -6.10 14.90
N ALA A 151 -3.05 -5.96 14.55
CA ALA A 151 -4.15 -6.01 15.50
C ALA A 151 -4.47 -7.44 15.97
N ALA A 152 -4.32 -8.42 15.08
CA ALA A 152 -4.64 -9.81 15.39
C ALA A 152 -3.51 -10.55 16.12
N TRP A 153 -2.24 -10.15 15.93
CA TRP A 153 -1.07 -10.86 16.47
C TRP A 153 -1.11 -11.14 17.98
N PRO A 154 -1.56 -10.21 18.85
CA PRO A 154 -1.60 -10.46 20.30
C PRO A 154 -2.51 -11.62 20.70
N SER A 155 -3.56 -11.91 19.93
CA SER A 155 -4.50 -13.01 20.24
C SER A 155 -4.11 -14.34 19.59
N MET A 156 -3.10 -14.37 18.72
CA MET A 156 -2.65 -15.58 18.04
C MET A 156 -1.73 -16.42 18.92
N ASP A 157 -1.91 -17.74 18.88
CA ASP A 157 -0.96 -18.70 19.44
C ASP A 157 0.28 -18.87 18.55
N GLY A 158 1.28 -19.60 19.05
CA GLY A 158 2.54 -19.82 18.32
C GLY A 158 2.36 -20.53 16.98
N THR A 159 1.41 -21.46 16.88
CA THR A 159 1.15 -22.22 15.64
C THR A 159 0.55 -21.33 14.57
N LEU A 160 -0.40 -20.47 14.94
CA LEU A 160 -1.02 -19.54 14.01
C LEU A 160 -0.05 -18.43 13.57
N ARG A 161 0.79 -17.94 14.48
CA ARG A 161 1.89 -17.00 14.15
C ARG A 161 2.85 -17.63 13.14
N GLU A 162 3.30 -18.86 13.38
CA GLU A 162 4.19 -19.59 12.46
C GLU A 162 3.54 -19.83 11.09
N PHE A 163 2.24 -20.13 11.07
CA PHE A 163 1.47 -20.26 9.84
C PHE A 163 1.53 -18.97 9.01
N PHE A 164 1.19 -17.81 9.59
CA PHE A 164 1.20 -16.55 8.84
C PHE A 164 2.61 -16.10 8.43
N VAL A 165 3.63 -16.33 9.26
CA VAL A 165 5.04 -16.11 8.88
C VAL A 165 5.41 -16.94 7.66
N THR A 166 5.06 -18.22 7.65
CA THR A 166 5.34 -19.13 6.53
C THR A 166 4.60 -18.69 5.28
N ARG A 167 3.30 -18.39 5.40
CA ARG A 167 2.49 -17.94 4.26
C ARG A 167 2.98 -16.64 3.64
N ILE A 168 3.44 -15.66 4.43
CA ILE A 168 4.00 -14.42 3.87
C ILE A 168 5.32 -14.68 3.15
N ALA A 169 6.19 -15.54 3.68
CA ALA A 169 7.42 -15.91 2.99
C ALA A 169 7.14 -16.63 1.64
N GLU A 170 6.13 -17.50 1.61
CA GLU A 170 5.64 -18.15 0.38
C GLU A 170 5.02 -17.14 -0.61
N ILE A 171 4.32 -16.11 -0.11
CA ILE A 171 3.82 -15.01 -0.96
C ILE A 171 4.98 -14.20 -1.54
N CYS A 172 6.03 -13.88 -0.76
CA CYS A 172 7.23 -13.25 -1.29
C CYS A 172 7.88 -14.10 -2.39
N GLN A 173 7.93 -15.42 -2.23
CA GLN A 173 8.40 -16.34 -3.27
C GLN A 173 7.50 -16.31 -4.51
N GLN A 174 6.19 -16.34 -4.35
CA GLN A 174 5.23 -16.24 -5.46
C GLN A 174 5.40 -14.93 -6.24
N LEU A 175 5.48 -13.79 -5.56
CA LEU A 175 5.69 -12.49 -6.20
C LEU A 175 7.03 -12.46 -6.96
N ALA A 176 8.07 -13.09 -6.40
CA ALA A 176 9.40 -13.12 -7.00
C ALA A 176 9.49 -13.98 -8.28
N GLU A 177 8.47 -14.79 -8.59
CA GLU A 177 8.36 -15.50 -9.87
C GLU A 177 8.11 -14.52 -11.03
N TRP A 178 7.54 -13.35 -10.77
CA TRP A 178 7.34 -12.32 -11.78
C TRP A 178 8.62 -11.52 -11.97
N LYS A 179 9.26 -11.77 -13.11
CA LYS A 179 10.58 -11.23 -13.43
C LYS A 179 10.51 -10.16 -14.49
N ARG A 180 11.43 -9.21 -14.37
CA ARG A 180 11.73 -8.15 -15.33
C ARG A 180 13.18 -8.31 -15.80
N ASP A 181 13.44 -8.04 -17.07
CA ASP A 181 14.80 -8.10 -17.61
C ASP A 181 15.74 -7.12 -16.89
N ALA A 182 17.00 -7.53 -16.69
CA ALA A 182 18.00 -6.72 -16.01
C ALA A 182 18.22 -5.34 -16.65
N SER A 183 18.08 -5.25 -17.99
CA SER A 183 18.20 -3.99 -18.73
C SER A 183 17.13 -2.95 -18.38
N GLN A 184 15.99 -3.38 -17.82
CA GLN A 184 14.92 -2.49 -17.38
C GLN A 184 15.13 -1.98 -15.94
N GLY A 185 15.98 -2.63 -15.16
CA GLY A 185 16.38 -2.20 -13.82
C GLY A 185 15.24 -2.13 -12.78
N VAL A 186 15.51 -1.38 -11.72
CA VAL A 186 14.57 -1.10 -10.61
C VAL A 186 13.43 -0.22 -11.10
N GLY A 187 12.19 -0.51 -10.72
CA GLY A 187 11.05 0.37 -11.04
C GLY A 187 9.70 -0.25 -10.74
N GLY A 188 8.63 0.53 -10.84
CA GLY A 188 7.28 0.04 -10.56
C GLY A 188 6.74 -0.92 -11.62
N ALA A 189 5.55 -1.44 -11.36
CA ALA A 189 4.89 -2.47 -12.17
C ALA A 189 4.76 -2.09 -13.66
N ASP A 190 4.47 -0.82 -13.95
CA ASP A 190 4.31 -0.27 -15.31
C ASP A 190 5.62 0.29 -15.92
N GLY A 191 6.75 0.15 -15.21
CA GLY A 191 8.04 0.72 -15.62
C GLY A 191 8.28 2.15 -15.14
N GLY A 192 7.32 2.75 -14.43
CA GLY A 192 7.48 4.02 -13.73
C GLY A 192 8.45 3.93 -12.53
N TRP A 193 8.52 5.01 -11.78
CA TRP A 193 9.39 5.10 -10.61
C TRP A 193 8.74 4.39 -9.42
N MET A 194 9.56 3.83 -8.53
CA MET A 194 9.08 3.24 -7.28
C MET A 194 9.63 4.03 -6.09
N GLU A 195 8.83 4.14 -5.04
CA GLU A 195 9.18 4.88 -3.83
C GLU A 195 9.80 3.94 -2.79
N GLU A 196 11.10 3.66 -2.95
CA GLU A 196 11.87 2.86 -2.00
C GLU A 196 13.02 3.69 -1.42
N MET A 197 12.70 4.44 -0.37
CA MET A 197 13.63 5.35 0.29
C MET A 197 14.81 4.64 0.97
N TYR A 198 14.70 3.35 1.30
CA TYR A 198 15.84 2.60 1.85
C TYR A 198 16.91 2.32 0.79
N LEU A 199 16.59 2.44 -0.51
CA LEU A 199 17.59 2.36 -1.58
C LEU A 199 18.32 3.71 -1.81
N THR A 200 17.98 4.75 -1.03
CA THR A 200 18.54 6.11 -1.15
C THR A 200 19.47 6.48 0.01
N THR A 201 20.15 7.62 -0.11
CA THR A 201 20.97 8.21 0.98
C THR A 201 20.50 9.61 1.33
N LYS A 202 21.00 10.14 2.46
CA LYS A 202 20.72 11.53 2.85
C LYS A 202 21.21 12.54 1.81
N HIS A 203 22.29 12.22 1.09
CA HIS A 203 22.89 13.09 0.06
C HIS A 203 22.27 12.89 -1.32
N ASN A 204 21.59 11.77 -1.57
CA ASN A 204 20.92 11.51 -2.84
C ASN A 204 19.61 10.76 -2.58
N THR A 205 18.51 11.52 -2.58
CA THR A 205 17.13 11.04 -2.41
C THR A 205 16.42 10.80 -3.75
N SER A 206 17.17 10.70 -4.86
CA SER A 206 16.57 10.48 -6.18
C SER A 206 15.94 9.09 -6.28
N LEU A 207 14.67 9.06 -6.68
CA LEU A 207 13.92 7.84 -6.98
C LEU A 207 14.01 7.42 -8.45
N ASN A 208 14.93 8.03 -9.20
CA ASN A 208 15.17 7.65 -10.58
C ASN A 208 15.59 6.16 -10.67
N PRO A 209 14.93 5.33 -11.50
CA PRO A 209 15.22 3.91 -11.70
C PRO A 209 16.70 3.55 -11.86
N GLN A 210 17.45 4.32 -12.67
CA GLN A 210 18.86 4.06 -12.92
C GLN A 210 19.71 4.36 -11.67
N VAL A 211 19.38 5.42 -10.92
CA VAL A 211 20.05 5.75 -9.65
C VAL A 211 19.76 4.69 -8.58
N LEU A 212 18.53 4.19 -8.51
CA LEU A 212 18.18 3.11 -7.58
C LEU A 212 18.92 1.81 -7.92
N ALA A 213 19.02 1.45 -9.20
CA ALA A 213 19.79 0.29 -9.65
C ALA A 213 21.29 0.43 -9.33
N GLN A 214 21.89 1.61 -9.53
CA GLN A 214 23.28 1.87 -9.13
C GLN A 214 23.48 1.76 -7.61
N SER A 215 22.52 2.26 -6.83
CA SER A 215 22.54 2.13 -5.37
C SER A 215 22.45 0.67 -4.95
N CYS A 216 21.63 -0.13 -5.62
CA CYS A 216 21.56 -1.58 -5.40
C CYS A 216 22.91 -2.27 -5.62
N GLY A 217 23.58 -1.97 -6.75
CA GLY A 217 24.91 -2.51 -7.03
C GLY A 217 25.96 -2.06 -6.01
N ALA A 218 25.89 -0.81 -5.55
CA ALA A 218 26.76 -0.29 -4.49
C ALA A 218 26.54 -0.95 -3.12
N MET A 219 25.35 -1.52 -2.88
CA MET A 219 25.04 -2.35 -1.70
C MET A 219 25.44 -3.81 -1.88
N GLY A 220 26.04 -4.19 -3.03
CA GLY A 220 26.47 -5.55 -3.30
C GLY A 220 25.36 -6.50 -3.76
N MET A 221 24.21 -5.99 -4.18
CA MET A 221 23.14 -6.81 -4.79
C MET A 221 23.43 -7.09 -6.28
N ASP A 222 22.94 -8.22 -6.79
CA ASP A 222 23.08 -8.55 -8.21
C ASP A 222 22.11 -7.73 -9.07
N ILE A 223 22.68 -6.88 -9.92
CA ILE A 223 21.94 -6.05 -10.90
C ILE A 223 22.06 -6.57 -12.34
N SER A 224 22.72 -7.71 -12.53
CA SER A 224 22.90 -8.38 -13.82
C SER A 224 21.89 -9.49 -14.07
N SER A 225 21.30 -10.03 -13.00
CA SER A 225 20.17 -10.97 -13.06
C SER A 225 18.82 -10.25 -13.20
N PRO A 226 17.77 -10.95 -13.67
CA PRO A 226 16.41 -10.40 -13.70
C PRO A 226 15.95 -9.89 -12.33
N PHE A 227 15.33 -8.71 -12.33
CA PHE A 227 14.71 -8.11 -11.15
C PHE A 227 13.39 -8.83 -10.87
N VAL A 228 13.01 -8.92 -9.60
CA VAL A 228 11.82 -9.64 -9.14
C VAL A 228 10.79 -8.68 -8.58
N PHE A 229 9.50 -8.96 -8.81
CA PHE A 229 8.43 -8.13 -8.27
C PHE A 229 8.28 -8.35 -6.76
N TYR A 230 8.11 -7.27 -6.00
CA TYR A 230 8.01 -7.30 -4.55
C TYR A 230 7.19 -6.10 -4.02
N HIS A 231 6.45 -6.30 -2.93
CA HIS A 231 5.61 -5.27 -2.31
C HIS A 231 6.41 -4.08 -1.74
N THR A 232 7.62 -4.33 -1.23
CA THR A 232 8.49 -3.40 -0.49
C THR A 232 7.97 -2.85 0.83
N ASP A 233 6.67 -2.68 1.06
CA ASP A 233 6.12 -2.27 2.37
C ASP A 233 5.26 -3.35 3.06
N LEU A 234 5.80 -4.57 3.17
CA LEU A 234 5.09 -5.76 3.65
C LEU A 234 5.04 -5.85 5.20
N GLY A 235 4.73 -4.71 5.83
CA GLY A 235 4.60 -4.58 7.28
C GLY A 235 3.28 -5.15 7.82
N PRO A 236 3.17 -5.35 9.15
CA PRO A 236 2.03 -6.03 9.76
C PRO A 236 0.73 -5.21 9.71
N THR A 237 0.79 -3.92 9.38
CA THR A 237 -0.38 -3.06 9.17
C THR A 237 -0.97 -3.20 7.76
N ASN A 238 -0.19 -3.69 6.79
CA ASN A 238 -0.58 -3.83 5.38
C ASN A 238 -1.00 -5.26 5.03
N ILE A 239 -0.97 -6.16 6.01
CA ILE A 239 -1.42 -7.55 5.89
C ILE A 239 -2.73 -7.65 6.65
N ILE A 240 -3.79 -8.09 5.96
CA ILE A 240 -5.09 -8.38 6.53
C ILE A 240 -5.21 -9.89 6.71
N VAL A 241 -5.65 -10.32 7.88
CA VAL A 241 -5.79 -11.73 8.23
C VAL A 241 -7.15 -12.00 8.83
N ASP A 242 -7.60 -13.23 8.63
CA ASP A 242 -8.71 -13.82 9.35
C ASP A 242 -8.22 -15.14 9.98
N ALA A 243 -8.20 -15.19 11.31
CA ALA A 243 -7.63 -16.32 12.05
C ALA A 243 -8.45 -17.61 11.87
N GLU A 244 -9.77 -17.49 11.68
CA GLU A 244 -10.69 -18.63 11.59
C GLU A 244 -10.56 -19.32 10.23
N SER A 245 -10.63 -18.54 9.16
CA SER A 245 -10.50 -19.01 7.78
C SER A 245 -9.06 -19.15 7.31
N ARG A 246 -8.10 -18.61 8.08
CA ARG A 246 -6.67 -18.53 7.74
C ARG A 246 -6.42 -17.81 6.40
N SER A 247 -7.28 -16.87 6.05
CA SER A 247 -7.12 -16.05 4.86
C SER A 247 -6.10 -14.95 5.08
N ILE A 248 -5.49 -14.51 3.98
CA ILE A 248 -4.57 -13.38 3.93
C ILE A 248 -5.07 -12.47 2.81
N GLY A 249 -5.08 -11.17 3.06
CA GLY A 249 -5.05 -10.18 2.01
C GLY A 249 -3.96 -9.15 2.25
N ILE A 250 -3.53 -8.48 1.19
CA ILE A 250 -2.44 -7.51 1.21
C ILE A 250 -2.95 -6.22 0.59
N ILE A 251 -2.71 -5.11 1.28
CA ILE A 251 -3.13 -3.77 0.88
C ILE A 251 -1.91 -2.84 0.76
N ASP A 252 -2.13 -1.64 0.23
CA ASP A 252 -1.12 -0.57 0.17
C ASP A 252 0.05 -0.87 -0.79
N TRP A 253 -0.32 -1.15 -2.05
CA TRP A 253 0.61 -1.58 -3.10
C TRP A 253 1.35 -0.42 -3.80
N GLU A 254 1.32 0.78 -3.22
CA GLU A 254 1.81 2.00 -3.86
C GLU A 254 3.34 2.10 -4.00
N THR A 255 4.08 1.30 -3.21
CA THR A 255 5.55 1.24 -3.24
C THR A 255 6.07 0.02 -4.00
N ALA A 256 5.20 -0.91 -4.36
CA ALA A 256 5.58 -2.18 -4.96
C ALA A 256 6.20 -2.03 -6.35
N GLY A 257 7.17 -2.89 -6.65
CA GLY A 257 7.91 -2.83 -7.90
C GLY A 257 8.95 -3.94 -8.04
N TYR A 258 9.75 -3.82 -9.09
CA TYR A 258 10.84 -4.72 -9.42
C TYR A 258 12.13 -4.28 -8.74
N VAL A 259 12.75 -5.20 -8.00
CA VAL A 259 13.98 -4.99 -7.21
C VAL A 259 14.92 -6.20 -7.36
N PRO A 260 16.21 -6.10 -7.02
CA PRO A 260 17.06 -7.28 -6.90
C PRO A 260 16.48 -8.27 -5.88
N ILE A 261 16.66 -9.57 -6.11
CA ILE A 261 16.06 -10.61 -5.27
C ILE A 261 16.54 -10.54 -3.81
N GLU A 262 17.77 -10.10 -3.58
CA GLU A 262 18.33 -9.89 -2.25
C GLU A 262 17.54 -8.83 -1.47
N TRP A 263 16.91 -7.86 -2.15
CA TRP A 263 16.15 -6.81 -1.50
C TRP A 263 14.94 -7.34 -0.73
N VAL A 264 14.33 -8.43 -1.21
CA VAL A 264 13.14 -9.06 -0.60
C VAL A 264 13.40 -9.38 0.87
N ARG A 265 14.48 -10.11 1.17
CA ARG A 265 14.86 -10.43 2.56
C ARG A 265 15.55 -9.28 3.27
N THR A 266 16.35 -8.49 2.55
CA THR A 266 17.04 -7.32 3.12
C THR A 266 16.07 -6.34 3.76
N LYS A 267 14.91 -6.11 3.14
CA LYS A 267 13.89 -5.21 3.67
C LYS A 267 13.40 -5.63 5.06
N PHE A 268 13.08 -6.92 5.26
CA PHE A 268 12.72 -7.49 6.58
C PHE A 268 13.84 -7.39 7.62
N ARG A 269 15.09 -7.34 7.19
CA ARG A 269 16.22 -7.20 8.12
C ARG A 269 16.48 -5.77 8.57
N LEU A 270 15.97 -4.77 7.84
CA LEU A 270 16.34 -3.36 8.03
C LEU A 270 15.18 -2.43 8.37
N SER A 271 14.00 -2.65 7.78
CA SER A 271 12.95 -1.64 7.75
C SER A 271 12.11 -1.62 9.02
N SER A 272 12.00 -0.45 9.64
CA SER A 272 11.09 -0.22 10.77
C SER A 272 9.62 -0.23 10.36
N GLY A 273 9.30 -0.07 9.07
CA GLY A 273 7.93 -0.25 8.56
C GLY A 273 7.41 -1.68 8.72
N MET A 274 8.30 -2.62 9.03
CA MET A 274 7.95 -4.02 9.30
C MET A 274 7.93 -4.34 10.81
N ASP A 275 8.08 -3.34 11.67
CA ASP A 275 7.88 -3.51 13.11
C ASP A 275 6.39 -3.43 13.45
N PHE A 276 5.99 -4.12 14.53
CA PHE A 276 4.67 -3.90 15.11
C PHE A 276 4.59 -2.49 15.74
N PRO A 277 3.47 -1.76 15.53
CA PRO A 277 3.35 -0.38 15.98
C PRO A 277 3.24 -0.23 17.50
N GLN A 278 2.79 -1.27 18.20
CA GLN A 278 2.49 -1.21 19.65
C GLN A 278 3.73 -1.33 20.55
N GLY A 279 4.93 -1.42 19.97
CA GLY A 279 6.19 -1.54 20.72
C GLY A 279 6.41 -2.94 21.28
N ASP A 280 7.34 -3.06 22.23
CA ASP A 280 7.69 -4.33 22.87
C ASP A 280 6.68 -4.65 24.00
N GLY A 281 6.14 -5.86 23.98
CA GLY A 281 5.29 -6.42 25.04
C GLY A 281 5.94 -7.62 25.73
N GLU A 282 5.23 -8.23 26.66
CA GLU A 282 5.69 -9.44 27.35
C GLU A 282 5.74 -10.67 26.41
N ASP A 283 4.77 -10.79 25.50
CA ASP A 283 4.59 -11.96 24.63
C ASP A 283 5.26 -11.86 23.25
N TYR A 284 5.64 -10.64 22.83
CA TYR A 284 6.30 -10.40 21.54
C TYR A 284 7.02 -9.05 21.55
N LYS A 285 8.04 -8.94 20.71
CA LYS A 285 8.79 -7.70 20.44
C LYS A 285 8.25 -7.00 19.22
N SER A 286 8.38 -5.68 19.18
CA SER A 286 8.09 -4.85 17.99
C SER A 286 8.74 -5.42 16.72
N THR A 287 9.98 -5.91 16.83
CA THR A 287 10.76 -6.45 15.71
C THR A 287 10.45 -7.90 15.33
N ASP A 288 9.54 -8.60 16.06
CA ASP A 288 9.34 -10.03 15.85
C ASP A 288 8.81 -10.35 14.46
N TRP A 289 7.89 -9.55 13.92
CA TRP A 289 7.35 -9.77 12.57
C TRP A 289 8.48 -9.85 11.54
N ARG A 290 9.25 -8.77 11.42
CA ARG A 290 10.32 -8.67 10.43
C ARG A 290 11.44 -9.68 10.67
N ARG A 291 11.73 -9.99 11.93
CA ARG A 291 12.72 -11.02 12.29
C ARG A 291 12.27 -12.40 11.85
N LEU A 292 11.05 -12.81 12.16
CA LEU A 292 10.52 -14.13 11.88
C LEU A 292 10.39 -14.38 10.37
N VAL A 293 9.83 -13.42 9.63
CA VAL A 293 9.75 -13.51 8.16
C VAL A 293 11.16 -13.50 7.53
N GLY A 294 12.06 -12.64 8.01
CA GLY A 294 13.44 -12.60 7.53
C GLY A 294 14.23 -13.89 7.77
N VAL A 295 13.95 -14.61 8.88
CA VAL A 295 14.48 -15.96 9.11
C VAL A 295 13.88 -16.94 8.10
N LYS A 296 12.55 -16.94 7.95
CA LYS A 296 11.85 -17.88 7.05
C LYS A 296 12.28 -17.73 5.59
N LEU A 297 12.42 -16.50 5.11
CA LEU A 297 12.98 -16.23 3.78
C LEU A 297 14.41 -16.75 3.63
N GLY A 298 15.23 -16.67 4.69
CA GLY A 298 16.57 -17.24 4.71
C GLY A 298 16.58 -18.76 4.58
N GLU A 299 15.67 -19.45 5.29
CA GLU A 299 15.45 -20.90 5.15
C GLU A 299 15.03 -21.29 3.73
N MET A 300 14.28 -20.41 3.05
CA MET A 300 13.87 -20.56 1.66
C MET A 300 14.96 -20.19 0.63
N GLY A 301 16.16 -19.80 1.10
CA GLY A 301 17.31 -19.52 0.24
C GLY A 301 17.43 -18.06 -0.24
N PHE A 302 16.58 -17.15 0.23
CA PHE A 302 16.76 -15.72 -0.06
C PHE A 302 17.99 -15.19 0.67
N LYS A 303 18.94 -14.63 -0.10
CA LYS A 303 20.08 -13.90 0.45
C LYS A 303 19.64 -12.50 0.88
N ASP A 304 20.45 -11.86 1.72
CA ASP A 304 20.28 -10.46 2.08
C ASP A 304 21.57 -9.68 1.83
N ALA A 305 21.45 -8.36 1.76
CA ALA A 305 22.53 -7.40 1.51
C ALA A 305 22.65 -6.40 2.67
N VAL A 306 22.37 -6.83 3.91
CA VAL A 306 22.36 -5.96 5.08
C VAL A 306 23.72 -5.30 5.31
N GLU A 307 24.82 -6.06 5.21
CA GLU A 307 26.17 -5.53 5.42
C GLU A 307 26.52 -4.47 4.38
N GLY A 308 26.26 -4.75 3.10
CA GLY A 308 26.48 -3.81 2.01
C GLY A 308 25.61 -2.56 2.13
N TRP A 309 24.36 -2.71 2.60
CA TRP A 309 23.49 -1.57 2.90
C TRP A 309 24.05 -0.70 4.04
N LEU A 310 24.53 -1.30 5.12
CA LEU A 310 25.14 -0.55 6.24
C LEU A 310 26.38 0.23 5.78
N MET A 311 27.24 -0.38 4.97
CA MET A 311 28.41 0.29 4.39
C MET A 311 28.01 1.40 3.42
N PHE A 312 27.01 1.17 2.58
CA PHE A 312 26.46 2.16 1.66
C PHE A 312 25.90 3.39 2.41
N ARG A 313 25.20 3.17 3.53
CA ARG A 313 24.67 4.24 4.38
C ARG A 313 25.76 4.96 5.17
N ALA A 314 26.79 4.25 5.64
CA ALA A 314 27.90 4.84 6.39
C ALA A 314 28.84 5.68 5.52
N SER A 315 29.18 5.21 4.31
CA SER A 315 30.05 5.91 3.36
C SER A 315 29.44 7.18 2.75
N ARG A 316 28.13 7.36 2.94
CA ARG A 316 27.33 8.47 2.40
C ARG A 316 26.45 9.10 3.49
N ASN A 317 26.90 9.07 4.75
CA ASN A 317 26.41 9.91 5.84
C ASN A 317 27.33 11.12 5.97
#